data_AF-A0A1E3QFS9-F1
#
_entry.id   AF-A0A1E3QFS9-F1
#
_cell.length_a   1.000
_cell.length_b   1.000
_cell.length_c   1.000
_cell.angle_alpha   90.00
_cell.angle_beta   90.00
_cell.angle_gamma   90.00
#
_symmetry.space_group_name_H-M   'P 1'
#
loop_
_entity.id
_entity.type
_entity.pdbx_description
1 polymer ?
#
loop_
_entity_poly.entity_id
_entity_poly.type
_entity_poly.pdbx_seq_one_letter_code
_entity_poly.pdbx_strand_id
1 'polypeptide(L)'
;KQRRKRWKINLRVMLLDNPYVPMTLRSGIFVLSVLALALAVSVFRQSSEYNGPEPITQQPSTIMAICVQSIAMVYLVYITYDEYSGKPLGLRNAKDKVKLIMLDLLFIIFSSANLSLSFNTLFDKQWLCQPPSETDTTPYNGPICSRQRGLASFLFLVLLMWVMTFTISIFRVVERVS
;
A
#
# COMPACT_ATOMS: atom_id res chain seq x y z
N LYS A 1 20.49 13.49 -26.02
CA LYS A 1 20.53 14.13 -24.67
C LYS A 1 19.39 15.15 -24.42
N GLN A 2 18.88 15.90 -25.41
CA GLN A 2 17.79 16.88 -25.24
C GLN A 2 16.40 16.30 -24.86
N ARG A 3 16.03 15.11 -25.36
CA ARG A 3 14.75 14.43 -25.02
C ARG A 3 14.58 14.16 -23.52
N ARG A 4 15.64 13.74 -22.82
CA ARG A 4 15.63 13.50 -21.37
C ARG A 4 15.47 14.79 -20.56
N LYS A 5 16.01 15.92 -21.06
CA LYS A 5 15.85 17.23 -20.41
C LYS A 5 14.40 17.73 -20.54
N ARG A 6 13.75 17.57 -21.70
CA ARG A 6 12.33 17.92 -21.89
C ARG A 6 11.40 17.11 -20.99
N TRP A 7 11.61 15.79 -20.85
CA TRP A 7 10.82 14.97 -19.93
C TRP A 7 10.99 15.41 -18.47
N LYS A 8 12.22 15.71 -18.03
CA LYS A 8 12.47 16.25 -16.68
C LYS A 8 11.81 17.61 -16.45
N ILE A 9 11.79 18.48 -17.47
CA ILE A 9 11.17 19.82 -17.38
C ILE A 9 9.64 19.71 -17.38
N ASN A 10 9.03 18.87 -18.23
CA ASN A 10 7.58 18.65 -18.22
C ASN A 10 7.10 17.95 -16.95
N LEU A 11 7.83 16.95 -16.46
CA LEU A 11 7.52 16.34 -15.15
C LEU A 11 7.63 17.37 -14.05
N ARG A 12 8.67 18.24 -14.04
CA ARG A 12 8.75 19.33 -13.06
C ARG A 12 7.53 20.25 -13.15
N VAL A 13 7.22 20.81 -14.32
CA VAL A 13 6.09 21.76 -14.47
C VAL A 13 4.76 21.11 -14.10
N MET A 14 4.49 19.88 -14.55
CA MET A 14 3.26 19.17 -14.25
C MET A 14 3.17 18.75 -12.76
N LEU A 15 4.31 18.47 -12.12
CA LEU A 15 4.40 18.08 -10.70
C LEU A 15 4.50 19.28 -9.74
N LEU A 16 4.95 20.45 -10.17
CA LEU A 16 5.13 21.65 -9.33
C LEU A 16 3.93 22.60 -9.38
N ASP A 17 3.35 22.86 -10.56
CA ASP A 17 2.33 23.89 -10.69
C ASP A 17 0.94 23.46 -10.22
N ASN A 18 0.65 22.15 -10.25
CA ASN A 18 -0.70 21.70 -10.01
C ASN A 18 -0.90 21.11 -8.59
N PRO A 19 -1.46 21.87 -7.61
CA PRO A 19 -1.67 21.39 -6.24
C PRO A 19 -2.51 20.12 -6.15
N TYR A 20 -3.29 19.78 -7.18
CA TYR A 20 -4.14 18.59 -7.24
C TYR A 20 -3.40 17.26 -7.46
N VAL A 21 -2.16 17.26 -7.93
CA VAL A 21 -1.40 16.02 -8.24
C VAL A 21 -1.25 15.09 -7.03
N PRO A 22 -0.72 15.54 -5.86
CA PRO A 22 -0.64 14.66 -4.68
C PRO A 22 -2.02 14.23 -4.16
N MET A 23 -3.08 15.04 -4.33
CA MET A 23 -4.44 14.63 -3.92
C MET A 23 -4.98 13.49 -4.79
N THR A 24 -4.79 13.55 -6.11
CA THR A 24 -5.20 12.46 -7.02
C THR A 24 -4.48 11.15 -6.70
N LEU A 25 -3.18 11.21 -6.42
CA LEU A 25 -2.39 10.03 -6.03
C LEU A 25 -2.89 9.44 -4.70
N ARG A 26 -3.15 10.27 -3.68
CA ARG A 26 -3.71 9.80 -2.41
C ARG A 26 -5.11 9.21 -2.55
N SER A 27 -5.95 9.75 -3.43
CA SER A 27 -7.25 9.14 -3.73
C SER A 27 -7.13 7.77 -4.41
N GLY A 28 -6.14 7.60 -5.29
CA GLY A 28 -5.82 6.29 -5.87
C GLY A 28 -5.35 5.27 -4.84
N ILE A 29 -4.48 5.71 -3.91
CA ILE A 29 -4.05 4.88 -2.77
C ILE A 29 -5.26 4.46 -1.93
N PHE A 30 -6.17 5.39 -1.64
CA PHE A 30 -7.38 5.09 -0.86
C PHE A 30 -8.21 3.98 -1.50
N VAL A 31 -8.49 4.06 -2.80
CA VAL A 31 -9.23 3.02 -3.52
C VAL A 31 -8.50 1.69 -3.48
N LEU A 32 -7.18 1.68 -3.74
CA LEU A 32 -6.37 0.46 -3.71
C LEU A 32 -6.31 -0.16 -2.29
N SER A 33 -6.24 0.66 -1.24
CA SER A 33 -6.27 0.22 0.15
C SER A 33 -7.62 -0.40 0.53
N VAL A 34 -8.74 0.15 0.06
CA VAL A 34 -10.07 -0.45 0.26
C VAL A 34 -10.18 -1.82 -0.42
N LEU A 35 -9.70 -1.94 -1.66
CA LEU A 35 -9.68 -3.22 -2.37
C LEU A 35 -8.79 -4.25 -1.67
N ALA A 36 -7.60 -3.84 -1.23
CA ALA A 36 -6.69 -4.71 -0.47
C ALA A 36 -7.30 -5.16 0.87
N LEU A 37 -7.98 -4.26 1.59
CA LEU A 37 -8.68 -4.59 2.84
C LEU A 37 -9.83 -5.57 2.60
N ALA A 38 -10.63 -5.37 1.56
CA ALA A 38 -11.72 -6.28 1.20
C ALA A 38 -11.18 -7.69 0.89
N LEU A 39 -10.08 -7.78 0.14
CA LEU A 39 -9.41 -9.05 -0.11
C LEU A 39 -8.87 -9.68 1.18
N ALA A 40 -8.27 -8.90 2.07
CA ALA A 40 -7.73 -9.40 3.34
C ALA A 40 -8.82 -9.99 4.23
N VAL A 41 -9.95 -9.30 4.36
CA VAL A 41 -11.12 -9.79 5.10
C VAL A 41 -11.71 -11.04 4.44
N SER A 42 -11.75 -11.11 3.10
CA SER A 42 -12.24 -12.30 2.39
C SER A 42 -11.37 -13.54 2.63
N VAL A 43 -10.04 -13.36 2.69
CA VAL A 43 -9.09 -14.43 3.01
C VAL A 43 -9.26 -14.86 4.47
N PHE A 44 -9.41 -13.90 5.39
CA PHE A 44 -9.61 -14.16 6.82
C PHE A 44 -10.90 -14.94 7.13
N ARG A 45 -12.01 -14.58 6.46
CA ARG A 45 -13.28 -15.32 6.57
C ARG A 45 -13.14 -16.74 6.04
N GLN A 46 -12.54 -16.89 4.86
CA GLN A 46 -12.37 -18.20 4.23
C GLN A 46 -11.47 -19.12 5.04
N SER A 47 -10.40 -18.60 5.67
CA SER A 47 -9.53 -19.41 6.52
C SER A 47 -10.21 -19.78 7.84
N SER A 48 -11.05 -18.90 8.40
CA SER A 48 -11.78 -19.15 9.63
C SER A 48 -12.94 -20.15 9.47
N GLU A 49 -13.56 -20.22 8.29
CA GLU A 49 -14.67 -21.14 7.99
C GLU A 49 -14.19 -22.48 7.40
N TYR A 50 -12.88 -22.65 7.20
CA TYR A 50 -12.31 -23.87 6.63
C TYR A 50 -12.26 -25.00 7.66
N ASN A 51 -13.19 -25.95 7.56
CA ASN A 51 -13.26 -27.18 8.37
C ASN A 51 -12.55 -28.37 7.67
N GLY A 52 -11.38 -28.15 7.09
CA GLY A 52 -10.60 -29.23 6.48
C GLY A 52 -9.86 -30.11 7.50
N PRO A 53 -9.20 -31.20 7.05
CA PRO A 53 -8.51 -32.16 7.92
C PRO A 53 -7.31 -31.54 8.67
N GLU A 54 -6.76 -30.42 8.18
CA GLU A 54 -5.78 -29.61 8.90
C GLU A 54 -6.33 -28.18 9.09
N PRO A 55 -6.32 -27.64 10.31
CA PRO A 55 -6.77 -26.27 10.57
C PRO A 55 -5.80 -25.27 9.91
N ILE A 56 -6.34 -24.41 9.03
CA ILE A 56 -5.55 -23.33 8.42
C ILE A 56 -5.29 -22.28 9.51
N THR A 57 -4.05 -22.19 9.97
CA THR A 57 -3.66 -21.16 10.92
C THR A 57 -3.81 -19.77 10.29
N GLN A 58 -4.30 -18.81 11.06
CA GLN A 58 -4.44 -17.45 10.58
C GLN A 58 -3.07 -16.89 10.20
N GLN A 59 -2.95 -16.44 8.96
CA GLN A 59 -1.68 -15.94 8.47
C GLN A 59 -1.41 -14.54 9.06
N PRO A 60 -0.21 -14.32 9.64
CA PRO A 60 0.13 -13.04 10.26
C PRO A 60 0.10 -11.88 9.24
N SER A 61 0.42 -12.15 7.97
CA SER A 61 0.30 -11.19 6.86
C SER A 61 -1.13 -10.67 6.68
N THR A 62 -2.13 -11.54 6.77
CA THR A 62 -3.53 -11.14 6.57
C THR A 62 -4.03 -10.27 7.72
N ILE A 63 -3.70 -10.62 8.96
CA ILE A 63 -4.05 -9.83 10.15
C ILE A 63 -3.38 -8.46 10.10
N MET A 64 -2.07 -8.42 9.81
CA MET A 64 -1.32 -7.18 9.68
C MET A 64 -1.86 -6.31 8.54
N ALA A 65 -2.24 -6.90 7.40
CA ALA A 65 -2.88 -6.18 6.30
C ALA A 65 -4.17 -5.49 6.74
N ILE A 66 -5.04 -6.18 7.49
CA ILE A 66 -6.31 -5.62 7.99
C ILE A 66 -6.04 -4.43 8.91
N CYS A 67 -5.14 -4.58 9.89
CA CYS A 67 -4.82 -3.51 10.83
C CYS A 67 -4.20 -2.28 10.15
N VAL A 68 -3.16 -2.50 9.32
CA VAL A 68 -2.42 -1.41 8.66
C VAL A 68 -3.30 -0.69 7.65
N GLN A 69 -4.06 -1.42 6.82
CA GLN A 69 -4.94 -0.78 5.82
C GLN A 69 -6.10 -0.02 6.47
N SER A 70 -6.64 -0.50 7.60
CA SER A 70 -7.69 0.22 8.33
C SER A 70 -7.19 1.57 8.86
N ILE A 71 -6.00 1.59 9.47
CA ILE A 71 -5.38 2.83 9.98
C ILE A 71 -5.00 3.74 8.81
N ALA A 72 -4.44 3.19 7.74
CA ALA A 72 -4.08 3.93 6.53
C ALA A 72 -5.30 4.59 5.89
N MET A 73 -6.45 3.91 5.86
CA MET A 73 -7.70 4.46 5.34
C MET A 73 -8.13 5.70 6.13
N VAL A 74 -8.17 5.63 7.46
CA VAL A 74 -8.52 6.77 8.33
C VAL A 74 -7.55 7.93 8.12
N TYR A 75 -6.25 7.63 8.04
CA TYR A 75 -5.24 8.63 7.76
C TYR A 75 -5.42 9.31 6.40
N LEU A 76 -5.69 8.54 5.33
CA LEU A 76 -5.90 9.06 3.98
C LEU A 76 -7.13 9.98 3.91
N VAL A 77 -8.21 9.67 4.63
CA VAL A 77 -9.35 10.57 4.75
C VAL A 77 -8.97 11.84 5.49
N TYR A 78 -8.29 11.71 6.63
CA TYR A 78 -7.86 12.86 7.44
C TYR A 78 -6.97 13.83 6.63
N ILE A 79 -5.94 13.31 5.96
CA ILE A 79 -5.03 14.14 5.17
C ILE A 79 -5.72 14.80 3.97
N THR A 80 -6.61 14.06 3.29
CA THR A 80 -7.36 14.60 2.16
C THR A 80 -8.30 15.73 2.61
N TYR A 81 -8.94 15.56 3.78
CA TYR A 81 -9.77 16.58 4.39
C TYR A 81 -8.97 17.80 4.84
N ASP A 82 -7.83 17.61 5.51
CA ASP A 82 -6.95 18.71 5.94
C ASP A 82 -6.40 19.50 4.75
N GLU A 83 -6.09 18.83 3.66
CA GLU A 83 -5.60 19.48 2.44
C GLU A 83 -6.71 20.23 1.70
N TYR A 84 -7.96 19.74 1.74
CA TYR A 84 -9.12 20.43 1.17
C TYR A 84 -9.60 21.62 2.02
N SER A 85 -9.64 21.48 3.35
CA SER A 85 -10.07 22.54 4.29
C SER A 85 -8.96 23.55 4.63
N GLY A 86 -7.73 23.27 4.22
CA GLY A 86 -6.57 24.10 4.54
C GLY A 86 -6.61 25.46 3.83
N LYS A 87 -6.34 26.53 4.59
CA LYS A 87 -6.10 27.88 4.04
C LYS A 87 -5.05 27.84 2.91
N PRO A 88 -5.18 28.69 1.87
CA PRO A 88 -4.22 28.76 0.78
C PRO A 88 -2.80 28.94 1.31
N LEU A 89 -1.83 28.34 0.62
CA LEU A 89 -0.48 27.92 1.04
C LEU A 89 0.45 28.99 1.67
N GLY A 90 0.00 30.22 1.93
CA GLY A 90 0.81 31.35 2.40
C GLY A 90 0.87 31.60 3.92
N LEU A 91 0.02 30.98 4.74
CA LEU A 91 -0.06 31.24 6.20
C LEU A 91 0.04 29.95 7.07
N ARG A 92 0.42 28.81 6.49
CA ARG A 92 0.47 27.50 7.17
C ARG A 92 1.87 27.23 7.72
N ASN A 93 1.95 26.75 8.96
CA ASN A 93 3.21 26.30 9.57
C ASN A 93 3.83 25.15 8.77
N ALA A 94 5.06 25.33 8.29
CA ALA A 94 5.81 24.31 7.54
C ALA A 94 6.05 23.02 8.36
N LYS A 95 6.06 23.13 9.70
CA LYS A 95 6.30 22.03 10.63
C LYS A 95 5.22 20.95 10.56
N ASP A 96 3.96 21.35 10.41
CA ASP A 96 2.85 20.39 10.31
C ASP A 96 2.96 19.56 9.04
N LYS A 97 3.33 20.19 7.92
CA LYS A 97 3.50 19.52 6.63
C LYS A 97 4.61 18.45 6.63
N VAL A 98 5.69 18.68 7.37
CA VAL A 98 6.78 17.69 7.50
C VAL A 98 6.36 16.49 8.35
N LYS A 99 5.57 16.71 9.41
CA LYS A 99 5.05 15.62 10.27
C LYS A 99 4.13 14.67 9.48
N LEU A 100 3.34 15.20 8.56
CA LEU A 100 2.48 14.42 7.65
C LEU A 100 3.32 13.49 6.75
N ILE A 101 4.41 13.99 6.17
CA ILE A 101 5.31 13.19 5.32
C ILE A 101 5.99 12.07 6.12
N MET A 102 6.32 12.31 7.39
CA MET A 102 6.85 11.27 8.28
C MET A 102 5.83 10.16 8.56
N LEU A 103 4.54 10.50 8.58
CA LEU A 103 3.47 9.53 8.77
C LEU A 103 3.26 8.69 7.49
N ASP A 104 3.38 9.29 6.30
CA ASP A 104 3.42 8.55 5.02
C ASP A 104 4.55 7.50 4.99
N LEU A 105 5.74 7.85 5.51
CA LEU A 105 6.88 6.94 5.58
C LEU A 105 6.58 5.72 6.46
N LEU A 106 5.88 5.91 7.58
CA LEU A 106 5.50 4.84 8.49
C LEU A 106 4.60 3.80 7.80
N PHE A 107 3.63 4.24 6.99
CA PHE A 107 2.79 3.32 6.22
C PHE A 107 3.57 2.58 5.13
N ILE A 108 4.56 3.21 4.50
CA ILE A 108 5.46 2.54 3.55
C ILE A 108 6.21 1.40 4.25
N ILE A 109 6.77 1.64 5.44
CA ILE A 109 7.53 0.64 6.20
C ILE A 109 6.63 -0.55 6.56
N PHE A 110 5.46 -0.30 7.15
CA PHE A 110 4.53 -1.37 7.52
C PHE A 110 3.98 -2.14 6.32
N SER A 111 3.67 -1.45 5.22
CA SER A 111 3.22 -2.10 3.98
C SER A 111 4.32 -2.95 3.36
N SER A 112 5.58 -2.51 3.42
CA SER A 112 6.75 -3.28 2.96
C SER A 112 6.95 -4.55 3.77
N ALA A 113 6.90 -4.45 5.11
CA ALA A 113 6.99 -5.59 6.00
C ALA A 113 5.85 -6.60 5.74
N ASN A 114 4.63 -6.09 5.55
CA ASN A 114 3.46 -6.93 5.26
C ASN A 114 3.56 -7.64 3.90
N LEU A 115 4.07 -6.95 2.88
CA LEU A 115 4.32 -7.54 1.57
C LEU A 115 5.41 -8.63 1.65
N SER A 116 6.47 -8.41 2.42
CA SER A 116 7.53 -9.40 2.65
C SER A 116 6.98 -10.67 3.32
N LEU A 117 6.16 -10.51 4.37
CA LEU A 117 5.46 -11.63 5.01
C LEU A 117 4.54 -12.36 4.03
N SER A 118 3.80 -11.61 3.21
CA SER A 118 2.91 -12.18 2.20
C SER A 118 3.66 -13.02 1.16
N PHE A 119 4.84 -12.56 0.72
CA PHE A 119 5.69 -13.33 -0.19
C PHE A 119 6.31 -14.55 0.49
N ASN A 120 6.71 -14.44 1.75
CA ASN A 120 7.18 -15.59 2.51
C ASN A 120 6.09 -16.68 2.57
N THR A 121 4.85 -16.32 2.90
CA THR A 121 3.73 -17.27 2.90
C THR A 121 3.39 -17.81 1.51
N LEU A 122 3.62 -17.04 0.44
CA LEU A 122 3.27 -17.44 -0.93
C LEU A 122 4.32 -18.36 -1.58
N PHE A 123 5.60 -18.18 -1.27
CA PHE A 123 6.73 -18.87 -1.91
C PHE A 123 7.40 -19.93 -1.02
N ASP A 124 6.97 -20.09 0.23
CA ASP A 124 7.50 -21.13 1.10
C ASP A 124 7.04 -22.52 0.64
N LYS A 125 7.99 -23.46 0.57
CA LYS A 125 7.82 -24.83 0.07
C LYS A 125 7.02 -25.71 1.01
N GLN A 126 6.77 -25.26 2.24
CA GLN A 126 5.99 -25.98 3.25
C GLN A 126 4.50 -25.57 3.30
N TRP A 127 4.00 -24.75 2.35
CA TRP A 127 2.65 -24.17 2.43
C TRP A 127 1.79 -24.33 1.16
N LEU A 128 0.47 -24.12 1.33
CA LEU A 128 -0.72 -24.47 0.51
C LEU A 128 -0.73 -24.15 -1.01
N CYS A 129 0.32 -23.53 -1.56
CA CYS A 129 0.34 -22.97 -2.92
C CYS A 129 1.19 -23.75 -3.94
N GLN A 130 1.97 -24.74 -3.50
CA GLN A 130 2.74 -25.60 -4.38
C GLN A 130 1.87 -26.79 -4.83
N PRO A 131 1.87 -27.18 -6.13
CA PRO A 131 1.18 -28.39 -6.55
C PRO A 131 1.73 -29.60 -5.79
N PRO A 132 0.88 -30.53 -5.34
CA PRO A 132 1.34 -31.71 -4.62
C PRO A 132 2.30 -32.49 -5.52
N SER A 133 3.52 -32.69 -5.03
CA SER A 133 4.42 -33.71 -5.58
C SER A 133 4.00 -35.05 -4.99
N GLU A 134 4.11 -36.15 -5.72
CA GLU A 134 3.54 -37.47 -5.34
C GLU A 134 3.98 -38.03 -3.96
N THR A 135 4.95 -37.39 -3.31
CA THR A 135 5.48 -37.73 -1.98
C THR A 135 5.06 -36.80 -0.85
N ASP A 136 4.44 -35.64 -1.11
CA ASP A 136 4.16 -34.63 -0.08
C ASP A 136 2.67 -34.52 0.26
N THR A 137 2.34 -34.87 1.50
CA THR A 137 1.01 -34.72 2.15
C THR A 137 0.71 -33.27 2.54
N THR A 138 1.00 -32.31 1.65
CA THR A 138 0.67 -30.90 1.92
C THR A 138 -0.75 -30.58 1.45
N PRO A 139 -1.60 -29.92 2.28
CA PRO A 139 -2.95 -29.57 1.90
C PRO A 139 -2.93 -28.41 0.89
N TYR A 140 -2.90 -28.72 -0.41
CA TYR A 140 -3.03 -27.71 -1.46
C TYR A 140 -4.44 -27.12 -1.50
N ASN A 141 -4.55 -25.79 -1.34
CA ASN A 141 -5.83 -25.07 -1.41
C ASN A 141 -5.77 -23.96 -2.48
N GLY A 142 -6.00 -24.36 -3.73
CA GLY A 142 -6.08 -23.47 -4.89
C GLY A 142 -6.91 -22.17 -4.70
N PRO A 143 -8.14 -22.21 -4.14
CA PRO A 143 -8.96 -20.99 -4.02
C PRO A 143 -8.39 -19.97 -3.02
N ILE A 144 -7.75 -20.42 -1.95
CA ILE A 144 -7.11 -19.54 -0.95
C ILE A 144 -5.83 -18.94 -1.55
N CYS A 145 -5.05 -19.76 -2.26
CA CYS A 145 -3.83 -19.34 -2.92
C CYS A 145 -4.07 -18.23 -3.97
N SER A 146 -5.12 -18.36 -4.78
CA SER A 146 -5.49 -17.35 -5.77
C SER A 146 -5.81 -15.99 -5.14
N ARG A 147 -6.61 -15.98 -4.07
CA ARG A 147 -6.97 -14.76 -3.34
C ARG A 147 -5.77 -14.11 -2.67
N GLN A 148 -4.88 -14.91 -2.10
CA GLN A 148 -3.66 -14.42 -1.46
C GLN A 148 -2.66 -13.83 -2.45
N ARG A 149 -2.51 -14.43 -3.63
CA ARG A 149 -1.75 -13.86 -4.74
C ARG A 149 -2.33 -12.52 -5.21
N GLY A 150 -3.67 -12.42 -5.23
CA GLY A 150 -4.36 -11.16 -5.47
C GLY A 150 -4.01 -10.11 -4.43
N LEU A 151 -4.17 -10.45 -3.14
CA LEU A 151 -3.84 -9.56 -2.02
C LEU A 151 -2.38 -9.07 -2.06
N ALA A 152 -1.41 -9.95 -2.30
CA ALA A 152 0.00 -9.57 -2.44
C ALA A 152 0.22 -8.59 -3.61
N SER A 153 -0.48 -8.79 -4.73
CA SER A 153 -0.39 -7.92 -5.90
C SER A 153 -0.94 -6.52 -5.61
N PHE A 154 -2.09 -6.43 -4.93
CA PHE A 154 -2.66 -5.15 -4.51
C PHE A 154 -1.78 -4.43 -3.47
N LEU A 155 -1.23 -5.15 -2.49
CA LEU A 155 -0.30 -4.59 -1.51
C LEU A 155 0.95 -4.00 -2.18
N PHE A 156 1.47 -4.66 -3.22
CA PHE A 156 2.59 -4.14 -4.01
C PHE A 156 2.23 -2.83 -4.74
N LEU A 157 1.07 -2.77 -5.39
CA LEU A 157 0.60 -1.55 -6.06
C LEU A 157 0.38 -0.39 -5.08
N VAL A 158 -0.21 -0.68 -3.91
CA VAL A 158 -0.37 0.28 -2.82
C VAL A 158 1.00 0.83 -2.40
N LEU A 159 1.97 -0.04 -2.15
CA LEU A 159 3.34 0.35 -1.78
C LEU A 159 4.00 1.26 -2.83
N LEU A 160 3.91 0.90 -4.11
CA LEU A 160 4.45 1.73 -5.19
C LEU A 160 3.82 3.12 -5.22
N MET A 161 2.49 3.20 -5.06
CA MET A 161 1.79 4.49 -5.03
C MET A 161 2.17 5.34 -3.83
N TRP A 162 2.34 4.73 -2.65
CA TRP A 162 2.87 5.40 -1.47
C TRP A 162 4.27 5.96 -1.70
N VAL A 163 5.19 5.16 -2.26
CA VAL A 163 6.58 5.60 -2.56
C VAL A 163 6.59 6.75 -3.56
N MET A 164 5.76 6.69 -4.59
CA MET A 164 5.62 7.78 -5.57
C MET A 164 5.11 9.06 -4.90
N THR A 165 4.04 8.97 -4.10
CA THR A 165 3.45 10.12 -3.39
C THR A 165 4.43 10.75 -2.41
N PHE A 166 5.16 9.92 -1.66
CA PHE A 166 6.20 10.34 -0.73
C PHE A 166 7.33 11.06 -1.46
N THR A 167 7.82 10.49 -2.57
CA THR A 167 8.87 11.08 -3.40
C THR A 167 8.47 12.48 -3.88
N ILE A 168 7.25 12.60 -4.44
CA ILE A 168 6.70 13.87 -4.93
C ILE A 168 6.58 14.89 -3.80
N SER A 169 6.11 14.46 -2.63
CA SER A 169 5.95 15.32 -1.46
C SER A 169 7.28 15.86 -0.96
N ILE A 170 8.33 15.05 -0.93
CA ILE A 170 9.70 15.48 -0.59
C ILE A 170 10.24 16.48 -1.60
N PHE A 171 10.17 16.16 -2.90
CA PHE A 171 10.69 17.05 -3.95
C PHE A 171 10.06 18.45 -3.85
N ARG A 172 8.73 18.53 -3.66
CA ARG A 172 8.04 19.81 -3.47
C ARG A 172 8.48 20.56 -2.22
N VAL A 173 8.78 19.87 -1.12
CA VAL A 173 9.28 20.52 0.09
C VAL A 173 10.67 21.08 -0.15
N VAL A 174 11.58 20.29 -0.74
CA VAL A 174 12.96 20.70 -1.04
C VAL A 174 13.00 21.94 -1.94
N GLU A 175 12.21 21.98 -3.01
CA GLU A 175 12.17 23.14 -3.92
C GLU A 175 11.49 24.38 -3.30
N ARG A 176 10.74 24.25 -2.21
CA ARG A 176 10.15 25.39 -1.49
C ARG A 176 11.06 25.96 -0.40
N VAL A 177 11.97 25.16 0.13
CA VAL A 177 12.93 25.59 1.17
C VAL A 177 14.27 26.07 0.58
N SER A 178 14.52 25.76 -0.70
CA SER A 178 15.70 26.19 -1.45
C SER A 178 15.44 27.47 -2.24
#